data_AF-A0A6A7A6R9-F1
#
_entry.id   AF-A0A6A7A6R9-F1
#
_cell.length_a   1.000
_cell.length_b   1.000
_cell.length_c   1.000
_cell.angle_alpha   90.00
_cell.angle_beta   90.00
_cell.angle_gamma   90.00
#
_symmetry.space_group_name_H-M   'P 1'
#
loop_
_entity.id
_entity.type
_entity.pdbx_description
1 polymer ?
#
loop_
_entity_poly.entity_id
_entity_poly.type
_entity_poly.pdbx_seq_one_letter_code
_entity_poly.pdbx_strand_id
1 'polypeptide(L)'
;MGADREKACIVRRFTTGKERLCTATNMLSLSLQAPAVRVVIHVAMCKLLRHYIQESGRAGRTGLDSESIVLRACWQGPGGEKKALPHKLEQAAKDFLTGLACRR
;
A
#
# COMPACT_ATOMS: atom_id res chain seq x y z
N MET A 1 -1.63 2.68 27.43
CA MET A 1 -0.34 1.96 27.53
C MET A 1 -0.31 0.58 26.82
N GLY A 2 -1.42 -0.09 26.52
CA GLY A 2 -1.42 -1.41 25.84
C GLY A 2 -1.22 -1.37 24.31
N ALA A 3 -1.90 -0.45 23.61
CA ALA A 3 -1.90 -0.39 22.14
C ALA A 3 -0.52 -0.09 21.52
N ASP A 4 0.31 0.73 22.16
CA ASP A 4 1.63 1.07 21.63
C ASP A 4 2.62 -0.07 21.77
N ARG A 5 2.51 -0.85 22.87
CA ARG A 5 3.31 -2.06 23.07
C ARG A 5 2.93 -3.16 22.08
N GLU A 6 1.64 -3.31 21.80
CA GLU A 6 1.14 -4.26 20.81
C GLU A 6 1.63 -3.92 19.40
N LYS A 7 1.48 -2.67 18.97
CA LYS A 7 2.02 -2.18 17.68
C LYS A 7 3.53 -2.40 17.57
N ALA A 8 4.28 -2.10 18.63
CA ALA A 8 5.72 -2.32 18.67
C ALA A 8 6.08 -3.81 18.55
N CYS A 9 5.29 -4.70 19.15
CA CYS A 9 5.49 -6.14 19.04
C CYS A 9 5.25 -6.65 17.60
N ILE A 10 4.16 -6.21 16.96
CA ILE A 10 3.85 -6.54 15.56
C ILE A 10 4.97 -6.06 14.64
N VAL A 11 5.38 -4.80 14.77
CA VAL A 11 6.46 -4.26 13.94
C VAL A 11 7.76 -5.01 14.18
N ARG A 12 8.12 -5.31 15.43
CA ARG A 12 9.33 -6.09 15.72
C ARG A 12 9.29 -7.48 15.08
N ARG A 13 8.16 -8.18 15.15
CA ARG A 13 8.00 -9.51 14.54
C ARG A 13 8.15 -9.45 13.03
N PHE A 14 7.60 -8.42 12.39
CA PHE A 14 7.74 -8.20 10.96
C PHE A 14 9.18 -7.81 10.56
N THR A 15 9.80 -6.84 11.23
CA THR A 15 11.16 -6.35 10.89
C THR A 15 12.24 -7.40 11.16
N THR A 16 12.01 -8.31 12.10
CA THR A 16 12.92 -9.44 12.38
C THR A 16 12.67 -10.67 11.49
N GLY A 17 11.69 -10.61 10.57
CA GLY A 17 11.35 -11.71 9.69
C GLY A 17 10.58 -12.87 10.34
N LYS A 18 10.20 -12.74 11.62
CA LYS A 18 9.32 -13.71 12.30
C LYS A 18 7.93 -13.74 11.67
N GLU A 19 7.49 -12.62 11.09
CA GLU A 19 6.29 -12.52 10.28
C GLU A 19 6.63 -12.05 8.88
N ARG A 20 6.01 -12.69 7.88
CA ARG A 20 6.22 -12.37 6.47
C ARG A 20 5.23 -11.33 5.93
N LEU A 21 4.14 -11.11 6.63
CA LEU A 21 3.04 -10.21 6.25
C LEU A 21 2.67 -9.32 7.43
N CYS A 22 2.52 -8.02 7.16
CA CYS A 22 1.98 -7.05 8.11
C CYS A 22 0.87 -6.26 7.40
N THR A 23 -0.30 -6.17 8.03
CA THR A 23 -1.43 -5.38 7.53
C THR A 23 -1.56 -4.11 8.35
N ALA A 24 -1.70 -2.96 7.70
CA ALA A 24 -1.88 -1.67 8.36
C ALA A 24 -2.83 -0.78 7.54
N THR A 25 -3.62 0.06 8.21
CA THR A 25 -4.44 1.10 7.56
C THR A 25 -3.62 2.32 7.18
N ASN A 26 -2.55 2.58 7.92
CA ASN A 26 -1.55 3.60 7.65
C ASN A 26 -0.24 3.16 8.30
N MET A 27 0.86 3.12 7.55
CA MET A 27 2.17 2.68 8.04
C MET A 27 3.12 3.84 8.37
N LEU A 28 2.65 5.10 8.31
CA LEU A 28 3.49 6.30 8.44
C LEU A 28 4.10 6.49 9.83
N SER A 29 3.45 6.03 10.90
CA SER A 29 3.83 6.39 12.28
C SER A 29 4.94 5.56 12.90
N LEU A 30 5.22 4.36 12.41
CA LEU A 30 6.43 3.63 12.77
C LEU A 30 7.43 3.77 11.62
N SER A 31 8.60 4.34 11.94
CA SER A 31 9.82 4.33 11.15
C SER A 31 10.25 2.88 10.90
N LEU A 32 9.51 2.21 10.01
CA LEU A 32 9.70 0.82 9.65
C LEU A 32 10.96 0.71 8.80
N GLN A 33 12.08 0.52 9.48
CA GLN A 33 13.33 0.03 8.90
C GLN A 33 13.22 -1.50 8.80
N ALA A 34 12.22 -2.02 8.06
CA ALA A 34 12.15 -3.45 7.77
C ALA A 34 13.17 -3.74 6.65
N PRO A 35 14.23 -4.50 6.92
CA PRO A 35 15.42 -4.50 6.07
C PRO A 35 15.25 -5.19 4.71
N ALA A 36 14.07 -5.69 4.33
CA ALA A 36 13.85 -6.25 2.98
C ALA A 36 12.36 -6.36 2.60
N VAL A 37 11.57 -5.28 2.64
CA VAL A 37 10.19 -5.35 2.12
C VAL A 37 10.24 -5.58 0.61
N ARG A 38 9.68 -6.72 0.16
CA ARG A 38 9.66 -7.12 -1.25
C ARG A 38 8.44 -6.60 -1.99
N VAL A 39 7.30 -6.50 -1.30
CA VAL A 39 6.03 -6.09 -1.89
C VAL A 39 5.26 -5.19 -0.94
N VAL A 40 4.69 -4.10 -1.46
CA VAL A 40 3.68 -3.29 -0.79
C VAL A 40 2.38 -3.38 -1.57
N ILE A 41 1.30 -3.84 -0.92
CA ILE A 41 -0.02 -3.98 -1.54
C ILE A 41 -0.98 -2.95 -0.93
N HIS A 42 -1.51 -2.08 -1.77
CA HIS A 42 -2.59 -1.17 -1.42
C HIS A 42 -3.92 -1.82 -1.83
N VAL A 43 -4.77 -2.15 -0.86
CA VAL A 43 -6.10 -2.75 -1.13
C VAL A 43 -7.04 -1.75 -1.81
N ALA A 44 -6.77 -0.46 -1.65
CA ALA A 44 -7.38 0.63 -2.42
C ALA A 44 -6.33 1.74 -2.63
N MET A 45 -6.50 2.52 -3.69
CA MET A 45 -5.61 3.66 -3.95
C MET A 45 -5.71 4.70 -2.82
N CYS A 46 -4.56 5.23 -2.42
CA CYS A 46 -4.51 6.31 -1.44
C CYS A 46 -5.19 7.55 -2.01
N LYS A 47 -5.91 8.29 -1.15
CA LYS A 47 -6.61 9.52 -1.56
C LYS A 47 -5.70 10.53 -2.26
N LEU A 48 -4.45 10.60 -1.81
CA LEU A 48 -3.42 11.53 -2.27
C LEU A 48 -2.26 10.68 -2.81
N LEU A 49 -1.82 10.97 -4.03
CA LEU A 49 -0.76 10.25 -4.73
C LEU A 49 0.55 10.28 -3.93
N ARG A 50 0.85 11.39 -3.26
CA ARG A 50 2.03 11.49 -2.39
C ARG A 50 2.06 10.45 -1.26
N HIS A 51 0.90 10.05 -0.73
CA HIS A 51 0.85 9.01 0.31
C HIS A 51 1.20 7.66 -0.30
N TYR A 52 0.64 7.35 -1.47
CA TYR A 52 1.03 6.17 -2.23
C TYR A 52 2.53 6.16 -2.54
N ILE A 53 3.12 7.28 -2.98
CA ILE A 53 4.57 7.38 -3.24
C ILE A 53 5.38 7.07 -1.97
N GLN A 54 5.00 7.66 -0.83
CA GLN A 54 5.70 7.43 0.43
C GLN A 54 5.55 5.99 0.96
N GLU A 55 4.37 5.39 0.80
CA GLU A 55 4.07 4.04 1.27
C GLU A 55 4.70 2.97 0.35
N SER A 56 4.60 3.13 -0.97
CA SER A 56 5.23 2.27 -1.96
C SER A 56 6.76 2.27 -1.86
N GLY A 57 7.38 3.41 -1.55
CA GLY A 57 8.83 3.56 -1.34
C GLY A 57 9.40 2.80 -0.12
N ARG A 58 8.56 2.05 0.62
CA ARG A 58 9.03 1.12 1.66
C ARG A 58 9.58 -0.17 1.07
N ALA A 59 9.12 -0.56 -0.12
CA ALA A 59 9.65 -1.69 -0.85
C ALA A 59 11.04 -1.38 -1.45
N GLY A 60 11.88 -2.40 -1.62
CA GLY A 60 13.07 -2.29 -2.48
C GLY A 60 14.27 -1.54 -1.92
N ARG A 61 14.30 -1.22 -0.62
CA ARG A 61 15.43 -0.51 0.02
C ARG A 61 16.78 -1.22 -0.09
N THR A 62 16.78 -2.52 -0.34
CA THR A 62 17.98 -3.35 -0.52
C THR A 62 18.50 -3.35 -1.96
N GLY A 63 17.81 -2.69 -2.89
CA GLY A 63 18.14 -2.73 -4.32
C GLY A 63 17.71 -4.02 -5.04
N LEU A 64 17.13 -4.99 -4.34
CA LEU A 64 16.57 -6.21 -4.95
C LEU A 64 15.17 -5.95 -5.53
N ASP A 65 14.80 -6.69 -6.58
CA ASP A 65 13.54 -6.53 -7.34
C ASP A 65 12.28 -6.46 -6.47
N SER A 66 11.63 -5.32 -6.39
CA SER A 66 10.47 -5.17 -5.51
C SER A 66 9.27 -4.60 -6.24
N GLU A 67 8.08 -4.89 -5.71
CA GLU A 67 6.83 -4.47 -6.32
C GLU A 67 6.01 -3.57 -5.41
N SER A 68 5.29 -2.64 -6.04
CA SER A 68 4.17 -1.95 -5.42
C SER A 68 2.91 -2.18 -6.24
N ILE A 69 1.91 -2.74 -5.59
CA ILE A 69 0.66 -3.18 -6.21
C ILE A 69 -0.48 -2.34 -5.64
N VAL A 70 -1.37 -1.87 -6.52
CA VAL A 70 -2.63 -1.24 -6.12
C VAL A 70 -3.78 -2.08 -6.65
N LEU A 71 -4.58 -2.62 -5.74
CA LEU A 71 -5.80 -3.33 -6.07
C LEU A 71 -6.91 -2.32 -6.35
N ARG A 72 -7.69 -2.58 -7.40
CA ARG A 72 -8.86 -1.80 -7.76
C ARG A 72 -10.08 -2.68 -7.69
N ALA A 73 -10.95 -2.41 -6.71
CA ALA A 73 -12.25 -3.03 -6.65
C ALA A 73 -13.15 -2.45 -7.77
N CYS A 74 -13.67 -3.34 -8.61
CA CYS A 74 -14.75 -3.05 -9.53
C CYS A 74 -15.93 -3.95 -9.18
N TRP A 75 -17.08 -3.33 -9.00
CA TRP A 75 -18.34 -4.05 -8.97
C TRP A 75 -18.73 -4.40 -10.41
N GLN A 76 -19.15 -5.64 -10.63
CA GLN A 76 -19.65 -6.12 -11.91
C GLN A 76 -21.13 -6.42 -11.74
N GLY A 77 -21.97 -5.67 -12.46
CA GLY A 77 -23.41 -5.84 -12.41
C GLY A 77 -23.89 -7.02 -13.25
N PRO A 78 -25.13 -7.49 -13.04
CA PRO A 78 -25.72 -8.58 -13.83
C PRO A 78 -25.72 -8.32 -15.34
N GLY A 79 -25.77 -7.04 -15.75
CA GLY A 79 -25.73 -6.61 -17.15
C GLY A 79 -24.33 -6.35 -17.71
N GLY A 80 -23.25 -6.77 -17.02
CA GLY A 80 -21.87 -6.56 -17.48
C GLY A 80 -21.32 -5.15 -17.24
N GLU A 81 -22.10 -4.26 -16.62
CA GLU A 81 -21.66 -2.93 -16.20
C GLU A 81 -20.55 -3.05 -15.14
N LYS A 82 -19.44 -2.35 -15.35
CA LYS A 82 -18.32 -2.28 -14.40
C LYS A 82 -18.30 -0.91 -13.74
N LYS A 83 -18.54 -0.86 -12.43
CA LYS A 83 -18.46 0.38 -11.65
C LYS A 83 -17.31 0.25 -10.64
N ALA A 84 -16.36 1.18 -10.70
CA ALA A 84 -15.37 1.30 -9.64
C ALA A 84 -16.06 1.69 -8.33
N LEU A 85 -15.57 1.19 -7.19
CA LEU A 85 -16.11 1.63 -5.89
C LEU A 85 -15.92 3.15 -5.72
N PRO A 86 -16.92 3.86 -5.17
CA PRO A 86 -16.84 5.30 -5.00
C PRO A 86 -15.81 5.65 -3.92
N HIS A 87 -14.61 6.05 -4.34
CA HIS A 87 -13.60 6.66 -3.47
C HIS A 87 -13.25 8.07 -3.96
N LYS A 88 -13.26 9.03 -3.03
CA LYS A 88 -12.88 10.43 -3.32
C LYS A 88 -11.35 10.52 -3.42
N LEU A 89 -10.82 10.32 -4.62
CA LEU A 89 -9.41 10.46 -4.96
C LEU A 89 -9.12 11.86 -5.50
N GLU A 90 -7.92 12.39 -5.25
CA GLU A 90 -7.42 13.55 -5.98
C GLU A 90 -7.17 13.22 -7.45
N GLN A 91 -7.10 14.24 -8.32
CA GLN A 91 -6.96 14.03 -9.75
C GLN A 91 -5.68 13.26 -10.10
N ALA A 92 -4.54 13.63 -9.51
CA ALA A 92 -3.27 12.93 -9.74
C ALA A 92 -3.33 11.42 -9.38
N ALA A 93 -4.04 11.05 -8.31
CA ALA A 93 -4.23 9.65 -7.95
C ALA A 93 -5.14 8.92 -8.95
N LYS A 94 -6.16 9.58 -9.50
CA LYS A 94 -6.98 9.00 -10.57
C LYS A 94 -6.15 8.79 -11.84
N ASP A 95 -5.39 9.79 -12.24
CA ASP A 95 -4.56 9.77 -13.44
C ASP A 95 -3.53 8.63 -13.36
N PHE A 96 -2.89 8.47 -12.19
CA PHE A 96 -1.97 7.36 -11.91
C PHE A 96 -2.61 5.98 -12.11
N LEU A 97 -3.88 5.82 -11.70
CA LEU A 97 -4.60 4.56 -11.86
C LEU A 97 -4.96 4.27 -13.32
N THR A 98 -5.24 5.28 -14.14
CA THR A 98 -5.64 5.06 -15.54
C THR A 98 -4.61 4.23 -16.32
N GLY A 99 -3.31 4.37 -15.99
CA GLY A 99 -2.23 3.67 -16.68
C GLY A 99 -2.03 4.15 -18.12
N LEU A 100 -2.59 5.30 -18.48
CA LEU A 100 -2.41 5.92 -19.81
C LEU A 100 -1.01 6.49 -20.02
N ALA A 101 -0.22 6.60 -18.95
CA ALA A 101 1.18 7.01 -18.97
C ALA A 101 2.05 6.06 -18.13
N CYS A 102 3.36 6.15 -18.33
CA CYS A 102 4.34 5.48 -17.47
C CYS A 102 4.10 5.85 -16.00
N ARG A 103 4.17 4.85 -15.11
CA ARG A 103 4.02 5.03 -13.65
C ARG A 103 5.35 5.33 -12.94
N ARG A 104 6.44 5.43 -13.69
CA ARG A 104 7.78 5.80 -13.24
C ARG A 104 8.17 7.12 -13.88
#